data_AF-B5M488-F1
#
_entry.id   AF-B5M488-F1
#
_cell.length_a   1.000
_cell.length_b   1.000
_cell.length_c   1.000
_cell.angle_alpha   90.00
_cell.angle_beta   90.00
_cell.angle_gamma   90.00
#
_symmetry.space_group_name_H-M   'P 1'
#
loop_
_entity.id
_entity.type
_entity.pdbx_description
1 polymer ?
#
loop_
_entity_poly.entity_id
_entity_poly.type
_entity_poly.pdbx_seq_one_letter_code
_entity_poly.pdbx_strand_id
1 'polypeptide(L)' 'FYPGNWPIFGPTHLPVVVEGVLLSVADYTGFLYVRTGTPEYVRLIEQGSLRTFGGHTTVIAAFFGAFVSMLMFCVWWYFG' A
#
# COMPACT_ATOMS: atom_id res chain seq x y z
N PHE A 1 -8.59 8.65 -0.08
CA PHE A 1 -7.73 8.03 0.94
C PHE A 1 -6.25 8.31 0.67
N TYR A 2 -5.66 7.74 -0.40
CA TYR A 2 -4.21 7.82 -0.66
C TYR A 2 -3.61 9.24 -0.66
N PRO A 3 -4.17 10.27 -1.34
CA PRO A 3 -3.60 11.62 -1.32
C PRO A 3 -3.59 12.28 0.08
N GLY A 4 -4.59 11.97 0.91
CA GLY A 4 -4.67 12.52 2.27
C GLY A 4 -3.62 11.95 3.22
N ASN A 5 -3.17 10.72 2.96
CA ASN A 5 -2.15 10.07 3.77
C ASN A 5 -0.72 10.32 3.25
N TRP A 6 -0.59 10.85 2.04
CA TRP A 6 0.70 11.08 1.40
C TRP A 6 1.65 12.00 2.19
N PRO A 7 1.21 13.10 2.83
CA PRO A 7 2.12 13.93 3.63
C PRO A 7 2.80 13.18 4.79
N ILE A 8 2.18 12.11 5.29
CA ILE A 8 2.71 11.29 6.39
C ILE A 8 3.63 10.20 5.84
N PHE A 9 3.20 9.47 4.80
CA PHE A 9 3.94 8.31 4.30
C PHE A 9 4.95 8.63 3.20
N GLY A 10 4.78 9.73 2.47
CA GLY A 10 5.66 10.15 1.37
C GLY A 10 7.15 10.09 1.70
N PRO A 11 7.62 10.62 2.87
CA PRO A 11 9.02 10.52 3.28
C PRO A 11 9.54 9.08 3.42
N THR A 12 8.68 8.11 3.75
CA THR A 12 9.09 6.71 3.92
C THR A 12 9.26 5.95 2.59
N HIS A 13 8.82 6.53 1.48
CA HIS A 13 9.02 5.98 0.14
C HIS A 13 10.38 6.36 -0.48
N LEU A 14 11.21 7.12 0.24
CA LEU A 14 12.55 7.46 -0.23
C LEU A 14 13.42 6.20 -0.43
N PRO A 15 14.21 6.14 -1.51
CA PRO A 15 15.09 5.01 -1.78
C PRO A 15 16.31 5.01 -0.83
N VAL A 16 16.68 3.83 -0.34
CA VAL A 16 17.89 3.56 0.45
C VAL A 16 18.55 2.29 -0.10
N VAL A 17 19.88 2.29 -0.20
CA VAL A 17 20.65 1.11 -0.60
C VAL A 17 21.27 0.49 0.66
N VAL A 18 20.95 -0.78 0.92
CA VAL A 18 21.44 -1.56 2.07
C VAL A 18 22.01 -2.86 1.54
N GLU A 19 23.27 -3.18 1.88
CA GLU A 19 23.96 -4.39 1.40
C GLU A 19 23.86 -4.60 -0.14
N GLY A 20 23.87 -3.51 -0.90
CA GLY A 20 23.76 -3.51 -2.36
C GLY A 20 22.34 -3.68 -2.92
N VAL A 21 21.31 -3.78 -2.07
CA VAL A 21 19.90 -3.90 -2.46
C VAL A 21 19.18 -2.57 -2.29
N LEU A 22 18.37 -2.19 -3.28
CA LEU A 22 17.50 -1.02 -3.22
C LEU A 22 16.23 -1.35 -2.41
N LEU A 23 16.01 -0.61 -1.33
CA LEU A 23 14.84 -0.71 -0.47
C LEU A 23 14.20 0.68 -0.27
N SER A 24 12.94 0.73 0.11
CA SER A 24 12.36 1.95 0.66
C SER A 24 12.73 2.10 2.15
N VAL A 25 12.70 3.33 2.68
CA VAL A 25 12.83 3.54 4.14
C VAL A 25 11.78 2.73 4.92
N ALA A 26 10.55 2.63 4.39
CA ALA A 26 9.49 1.81 4.98
C ALA A 26 9.86 0.32 5.07
N ASP A 27 10.45 -0.25 4.01
CA ASP A 27 10.85 -1.66 4.01
C ASP A 27 12.07 -1.89 4.92
N TYR A 28 13.03 -0.96 4.91
CA TYR A 28 14.19 -1.04 5.80
C TYR A 28 13.82 -0.98 7.28
N THR A 29 12.89 -0.10 7.67
CA THR A 29 12.39 -0.08 9.07
C THR A 29 11.69 -1.39 9.45
N GLY A 30 10.95 -2.01 8.53
CA GLY A 30 10.32 -3.32 8.75
C GLY A 30 11.33 -4.47 8.85
N PHE A 31 12.51 -4.32 8.25
CA PHE A 31 13.63 -5.25 8.38
C PHE A 31 14.39 -5.06 9.71
N LEU A 32 14.65 -3.82 10.10
CA LEU A 32 15.36 -3.50 11.35
C LEU A 32 14.57 -3.88 12.61
N TYR A 33 13.27 -3.58 12.64
CA TYR A 33 12.42 -3.87 13.79
C TYR A 33 11.74 -5.22 13.60
N VAL A 34 12.38 -6.27 14.13
CA VAL A 34 11.95 -7.66 13.98
C VAL A 34 10.56 -7.88 14.59
N ARG A 35 9.64 -8.44 13.79
CA ARG A 35 8.30 -8.86 14.21
C ARG A 35 8.19 -10.38 14.16
N THR A 36 8.30 -11.04 15.32
CA THR A 36 8.43 -12.50 15.47
C THR A 36 7.30 -13.33 14.86
N GLY A 37 6.08 -12.75 14.75
CA GLY A 37 4.91 -13.42 14.19
C GLY A 37 4.44 -12.89 12.83
N THR A 38 5.12 -11.91 12.22
CA THR A 38 4.71 -11.31 10.94
C THR A 38 5.88 -11.21 9.96
N PRO A 39 6.28 -12.35 9.37
CA PRO A 39 7.36 -12.38 8.40
C PRO A 39 6.98 -11.68 7.09
N GLU A 40 7.98 -11.30 6.30
CA GLU A 40 7.84 -10.43 5.13
C GLU A 40 6.93 -11.01 4.04
N TYR A 41 6.99 -12.31 3.79
CA TYR A 41 6.14 -13.02 2.83
C TYR A 41 4.65 -13.04 3.17
N VAL A 42 4.24 -12.67 4.38
CA VAL A 42 2.82 -12.56 4.77
C VAL A 42 2.22 -11.22 4.33
N ARG A 43 3.05 -10.25 3.91
CA ARG A 43 2.56 -8.92 3.49
C ARG A 43 1.79 -9.03 2.18
N LEU A 44 0.54 -8.56 2.21
CA LEU A 44 -0.30 -8.37 1.03
C LEU A 44 -0.07 -6.96 0.47
N ILE A 45 0.99 -6.80 -0.30
CA ILE A 45 1.35 -5.55 -0.98
C ILE A 45 1.45 -5.77 -2.49
N GLU A 46 1.58 -4.68 -3.25
CA GLU A 46 1.80 -4.78 -4.69
C GLU A 46 3.16 -5.46 -4.98
N GLN A 47 3.14 -6.58 -5.70
CA GLN A 47 4.34 -7.29 -6.20
C GLN A 47 4.45 -7.25 -7.73
N GLY A 48 3.57 -6.49 -8.40
CA GLY A 48 3.42 -6.49 -9.85
C GLY A 48 2.70 -7.72 -10.40
N SER A 49 2.20 -7.61 -11.63
CA SER A 49 1.57 -8.71 -12.37
C SER A 49 1.83 -8.53 -13.86
N LEU A 50 1.79 -9.62 -14.63
CA LEU A 50 1.91 -9.57 -16.09
C LEU A 50 0.81 -8.73 -16.78
N ARG A 51 -0.24 -8.36 -16.04
CA ARG A 51 -1.37 -7.56 -16.55
C ARG A 51 -1.34 -6.09 -16.11
N THR A 52 -0.38 -5.69 -15.27
CA THR A 52 -0.32 -4.32 -14.74
C THR A 52 0.49 -3.41 -15.65
N PHE A 53 -0.08 -2.23 -15.97
CA PHE A 53 0.70 -1.11 -16.48
C PHE A 53 1.25 -0.34 -15.27
N GLY A 54 2.57 -0.36 -15.10
CA GLY A 54 3.26 0.22 -13.94
C GLY A 54 2.96 1.71 -13.74
N GLY A 55 3.06 2.20 -12.50
CA GLY A 55 2.90 3.62 -12.16
C GLY A 55 1.46 4.13 -12.04
N HIS A 56 0.45 3.37 -12.50
CA HIS A 56 -0.96 3.77 -12.43
C HIS A 56 -1.78 3.07 -11.33
N THR A 57 -1.17 2.15 -10.60
CA THR A 57 -1.87 1.26 -9.64
C THR A 57 -2.58 2.03 -8.54
N THR A 58 -1.98 3.09 -8.00
CA THR A 58 -2.57 3.92 -6.94
C THR A 58 -3.87 4.60 -7.35
N VAL A 59 -3.94 5.10 -8.59
CA VAL A 59 -5.13 5.77 -9.13
C VAL A 59 -6.24 4.76 -9.39
N ILE A 60 -5.90 3.63 -10.03
CA ILE A 60 -6.87 2.56 -10.30
C ILE A 60 -7.46 2.02 -8.99
N ALA A 61 -6.62 1.78 -7.98
CA ALA A 61 -7.07 1.34 -6.66
C ALA A 61 -7.97 2.38 -5.97
N ALA A 62 -7.67 3.68 -6.11
CA ALA A 62 -8.50 4.74 -5.54
C ALA A 62 -9.90 4.80 -6.17
N PHE A 63 -10.01 4.69 -7.50
CA PHE A 63 -11.30 4.63 -8.18
C PHE A 63 -12.09 3.37 -7.82
N PHE A 64 -11.41 2.21 -7.80
CA PHE A 64 -12.03 0.95 -7.39
C PHE A 64 -12.57 1.02 -5.96
N GLY A 65 -11.78 1.55 -5.02
CA GLY A 65 -12.18 1.75 -3.63
C GLY A 65 -13.38 2.69 -3.50
N ALA A 66 -13.41 3.79 -4.27
CA ALA A 66 -14.55 4.70 -4.29
C ALA A 66 -15.84 4.01 -4.79
N PHE A 67 -15.75 3.24 -5.88
CA PHE A 67 -16.89 2.50 -6.43
C PHE A 67 -17.47 1.50 -5.42
N VAL A 68 -16.62 0.66 -4.81
CA VAL A 68 -17.07 -0.32 -3.81
C VAL A 68 -17.64 0.38 -2.57
N SER A 69 -17.02 1.49 -2.13
CA SER A 69 -17.51 2.25 -0.98
C SER A 69 -18.91 2.85 -1.19
N MET A 70 -19.25 3.26 -2.42
CA MET A 70 -20.59 3.75 -2.74
C MET A 70 -21.65 2.67 -2.55
N LEU A 71 -21.38 1.45 -3.04
CA LEU A 71 -22.28 0.31 -2.86
C LEU A 71 -22.44 -0.05 -1.39
N MET A 72 -21.33 -0.12 -0.65
CA MET A 72 -21.36 -0.40 0.78
C MET A 72 -22.12 0.68 1.53
N PHE A 73 -21.91 1.97 1.21
CA PHE A 73 -22.63 3.07 1.83
C PHE A 73 -24.16 2.92 1.66
N CYS A 74 -24.65 2.60 0.47
CA CYS A 74 -26.09 2.34 0.25
C CYS A 74 -26.62 1.17 1.08
N VAL A 75 -25.85 0.08 1.18
CA VAL A 75 -26.23 -1.11 1.96
C VAL A 75 -26.28 -0.79 3.45
N TRP A 76 -25.25 -0.14 3.97
CA TRP A 76 -25.17 0.22 5.39
C TRP A 76 -26.21 1.29 5.76
N TRP A 77 -26.53 2.20 4.85
CA TRP A 77 -27.62 3.15 5.03
C TRP A 77 -28.98 2.45 5.16
N TYR A 78 -29.21 1.36 4.44
CA TYR A 78 -30.46 0.59 4.56
C TYR A 78 -30.55 -0.21 5.88
N PHE A 79 -29.42 -0.63 6.44
CA PHE A 79 -29.37 -1.36 7.71
C PHE A 79 -29.40 -0.45 8.96
N GLY A 80 -29.19 0.86 8.80
CA GLY A 80 -29.29 1.86 9.88
C GLY A 80 -30.73 2.30 10.11
#